data_AF-A0A3B0M0J9-F1
#
_entry.id   AF-A0A3B0M0J9-F1
#
_cell.length_a   1.000
_cell.length_b   1.000
_cell.length_c   1.000
_cell.angle_alpha   90.00
_cell.angle_beta   90.00
_cell.angle_gamma   90.00
#
_symmetry.space_group_name_H-M   'P 1'
#
loop_
_entity.id
_entity.type
_entity.pdbx_description
1 polymer ?
#
loop_
_entity_poly.entity_id
_entity_poly.type
_entity_poly.pdbx_seq_one_letter_code
_entity_poly.pdbx_strand_id
1 'polypeptide(L)' 'MSNILKLQEGDVIPIEKPERLIVHVDGVPALTSKYGTLNGQYALRVEHLINPVLNAQEEEQNHE' A
#
# COMPACT_ATOMS: atom_id res chain seq x y z
N MET A 1 -16.49 1.30 -21.65
CA MET A 1 -15.31 1.87 -22.33
C MET A 1 -14.45 2.55 -21.29
N SER A 2 -13.15 2.22 -21.19
CA SER A 2 -12.28 2.70 -20.12
C SER A 2 -11.91 4.18 -20.32
N ASN A 3 -12.05 4.99 -19.26
CA ASN A 3 -11.63 6.40 -19.27
C ASN A 3 -10.12 6.57 -19.37
N ILE A 4 -9.35 5.50 -19.13
CA ILE A 4 -7.90 5.45 -19.26
C ILE A 4 -7.45 5.81 -20.68
N LEU A 5 -8.18 5.37 -21.71
CA LEU A 5 -7.82 5.62 -23.11
C LEU A 5 -8.09 7.07 -23.57
N LYS A 6 -8.71 7.90 -22.72
CA LYS A 6 -9.11 9.28 -23.03
C LYS A 6 -8.29 10.33 -22.29
N LEU A 7 -7.33 9.91 -21.47
CA LEU A 7 -6.50 10.83 -20.69
C LEU A 7 -5.70 11.75 -21.63
N GLN A 8 -5.73 13.04 -21.33
CA GLN A 8 -5.02 14.08 -22.06
C GLN A 8 -4.16 14.92 -21.11
N GLU A 9 -3.26 15.71 -21.68
CA GLU A 9 -2.44 16.65 -20.91
C GLU A 9 -3.34 17.61 -20.11
N GLY A 10 -3.06 17.74 -18.82
CA GLY A 10 -3.85 18.58 -17.91
C GLY A 10 -5.00 17.87 -17.19
N ASP A 11 -5.30 16.61 -17.53
CA ASP A 11 -6.28 15.83 -16.77
C ASP A 11 -5.78 15.55 -15.34
N VAL A 12 -6.67 15.76 -14.37
CA VAL A 12 -6.41 15.49 -12.95
C VAL A 12 -7.06 14.17 -12.57
N ILE A 13 -6.25 13.19 -12.18
CA ILE A 13 -6.74 11.92 -11.66
C ILE A 13 -6.87 12.05 -10.14
N PRO A 14 -8.09 12.04 -9.58
CA PRO A 14 -8.26 12.03 -8.14
C PRO A 14 -7.72 10.71 -7.61
N ILE A 15 -6.83 10.79 -6.63
CA ILE A 15 -6.37 9.63 -5.87
C ILE A 15 -6.82 9.80 -4.42
N GLU A 16 -7.41 8.75 -3.87
CA GLU A 16 -7.63 8.69 -2.44
C GLU A 16 -6.29 8.44 -1.76
N LYS A 17 -5.97 9.28 -0.77
CA LYS A 17 -4.77 9.10 0.04
C LYS A 17 -5.17 8.30 1.28
N PRO A 18 -4.83 7.00 1.36
CA PRO A 18 -5.17 6.20 2.53
C PRO A 18 -4.37 6.69 3.75
N GLU A 19 -4.98 6.60 4.93
CA GLU A 19 -4.32 6.95 6.18
C GLU A 19 -3.21 5.95 6.56
N ARG A 20 -3.41 4.67 6.22
CA ARG A 20 -2.50 3.56 6.49
C ARG A 20 -2.16 2.82 5.20
N LEU A 21 -0.90 2.42 5.08
CA LEU A 21 -0.35 1.71 3.95
C LEU A 21 0.03 0.28 4.34
N ILE A 22 -0.13 -0.65 3.41
CA ILE A 22 0.51 -1.97 3.46
C ILE A 22 1.75 -1.89 2.56
N VAL A 23 2.93 -2.08 3.15
CA VAL A 23 4.20 -1.99 2.44
C VAL A 23 4.65 -3.38 2.05
N HIS A 24 5.05 -3.52 0.79
CA HIS A 24 5.51 -4.77 0.22
C HIS A 24 7.03 -4.70 0.01
N VAL A 25 7.72 -5.80 0.31
CA VAL A 25 9.13 -6.03 -0.04
C VAL A 25 9.15 -7.25 -0.96
N ASP A 26 9.66 -7.10 -2.18
CA ASP A 26 9.62 -8.14 -3.23
C ASP A 26 8.23 -8.77 -3.45
N GLY A 27 7.17 -7.95 -3.33
CA GLY A 27 5.79 -8.39 -3.50
C GLY A 27 5.15 -9.03 -2.24
N VAL A 28 5.89 -9.15 -1.13
CA VAL A 28 5.39 -9.73 0.12
C VAL A 28 5.06 -8.62 1.14
N PRO A 29 3.85 -8.59 1.73
CA PRO A 29 3.51 -7.65 2.80
C PRO A 29 4.46 -7.78 4.00
N ALA A 30 5.16 -6.70 4.33
CA ALA A 30 6.18 -6.70 5.39
C ALA A 30 5.78 -5.87 6.61
N LEU A 31 5.04 -4.77 6.40
CA LEU A 31 4.62 -3.89 7.49
C LEU A 31 3.42 -3.01 7.09
N THR A 32 2.73 -2.50 8.11
CA THR A 32 1.82 -1.36 7.96
C THR A 32 2.53 -0.06 8.34
N SER A 33 2.26 1.01 7.60
CA SER A 33 2.89 2.30 7.82
C SER A 33 1.97 3.50 7.58
N LYS A 34 2.44 4.68 8.01
CA LYS A 34 1.88 5.98 7.65
C LYS A 34 2.90 6.79 6.88
N TYR A 35 2.41 7.67 6.02
CA TYR A 35 3.26 8.67 5.37
C TYR A 35 3.90 9.61 6.39
N GLY A 36 5.14 10.00 6.14
CA GLY A 36 5.86 10.97 6.95
C GLY A 36 7.07 11.55 6.22
N THR A 37 7.87 12.30 6.97
CA THR A 37 9.15 12.83 6.52
C THR A 37 10.20 12.68 7.60
N LEU A 38 11.44 12.45 7.18
CA LEU A 38 12.62 12.44 8.05
C LEU A 38 13.73 13.24 7.36
N ASN A 39 14.25 14.27 8.02
CA ASN A 39 15.30 15.15 7.48
C ASN A 39 14.93 15.75 6.09
N GLY A 40 13.68 16.18 5.93
CA GLY A 40 13.17 16.75 4.68
C GLY A 40 12.90 15.74 3.56
N GLN A 41 13.15 14.45 3.80
CA GLN A 41 12.94 13.37 2.82
C GLN A 41 11.67 12.59 3.14
N TYR A 42 10.96 12.13 2.11
CA TYR A 42 9.79 11.27 2.29
C TYR A 42 10.18 9.99 3.00
N ALA A 43 9.41 9.62 4.01
CA ALA A 43 9.64 8.44 4.82
C ALA A 43 8.31 7.76 5.16
N LEU A 44 8.37 6.48 5.51
CA LEU A 44 7.24 5.74 6.05
C LEU A 44 7.47 5.48 7.52
N ARG A 45 6.53 5.92 8.36
CA ARG A 45 6.52 5.59 9.78
C ARG A 45 5.95 4.20 9.96
N VAL A 46 6.75 3.27 10.48
CA VAL A 46 6.29 1.91 10.79
C VAL A 46 5.27 1.96 11.92
N GLU A 47 4.10 1.34 11.70
CA GLU A 47 3.07 1.16 12.73
C GLU A 47 3.11 -0.29 13.28
N HIS A 48 3.11 -1.28 12.39
CA HIS A 48 3.19 -2.71 12.77
C HIS A 48 4.01 -3.51 11.75
N LEU A 49 4.82 -4.46 12.22
CA LEU A 49 5.44 -5.47 11.37
C LEU A 49 4.43 -6.58 11.07
N ILE A 50 4.47 -7.10 9.84
CA ILE A 50 3.69 -8.24 9.40
C ILE A 50 4.62 -9.45 9.41
N ASN A 51 4.18 -10.57 10.01
CA ASN A 51 4.91 -11.82 9.94
C ASN A 51 4.39 -12.64 8.75
N PRO A 52 5.15 -12.75 7.64
CA PRO A 52 4.68 -13.45 6.45
C PRO A 52 4.38 -14.93 6.70
N VAL A 53 5.03 -15.57 7.68
CA VAL A 53 4.82 -16.99 8.00
C VAL A 53 3.45 -17.22 8.63
N LEU A 54 2.98 -16.30 9.50
CA LEU A 54 1.69 -16.42 10.17
C LEU A 54 0.54 -16.05 9.22
N ASN A 55 0.73 -15.03 8.38
CA ASN A 55 -0.31 -14.58 7.45
C ASN A 55 -0.67 -15.62 6.38
N ALA A 56 0.31 -16.41 5.91
CA ALA A 56 0.05 -17.47 4.94
C ALA A 56 -0.93 -18.55 5.47
N GLN A 57 -1.03 -18.71 6.79
CA GLN A 57 -1.90 -19.71 7.44
C GLN A 57 -3.34 -19.19 7.64
N GLU A 58 -3.56 -17.87 7.59
CA GLU A 58 -4.87 -17.24 7.76
C GLU A 58 -5.65 -17.15 6.43
N GLU A 59 -4.96 -17.06 5.29
CA GLU A 59 -5.60 -17.04 3.96
C GLU A 59 -6.15 -18.42 3.55
N GLU A 60 -5.55 -19.51 4.04
CA GLU A 60 -6.02 -20.89 3.80
C GLU A 60 -7.28 -21.26 4.60
N GLN A 61 -7.50 -20.66 5.77
CA GLN A 61 -8.68 -20.95 6.62
C GLN A 61 -9.93 -20.16 6.25
N ASN A 62 -9.80 -19.07 5.46
CA ASN A 62 -10.93 -18.21 5.06
C ASN A 62 -11.57 -18.62 3.72
N HIS A 63 -11.12 -19.73 3.11
CA HIS A 63 -11.65 -20.26 1.84
C HIS A 63 -12.41 -21.60 1.99
N GLU A 64 -12.78 -22.01 3.21
CA GLU A 64 -13.78 -23.07 3.46
C GLU A 64 -15.14 -22.52 3.92
#